data_AF-A0A812TPF0-F1
#
_entry.id   AF-A0A812TPF0-F1
#
_cell.length_a   1.000
_cell.length_b   1.000
_cell.length_c   1.000
_cell.angle_alpha   90.00
_cell.angle_beta   90.00
_cell.angle_gamma   90.00
#
_symmetry.space_group_name_H-M   'P 1'
#
loop_
_entity.id
_entity.type
_entity.pdbx_description
1 polymer ?
#
loop_
_entity_poly.entity_id
_entity_poly.type
_entity_poly.pdbx_seq_one_letter_code
_entity_poly.pdbx_strand_id
1 'polypeptide(L)'
;MASFIPRAKDLITEEDIQTWVSAGVRAAMPLMFTETRELLLFAMHEHQRILEEQTRAMRQTLEVQSEAMQYTIETQGRQVSRLIAFGGLTAIFSKFWQDIPAWLRDKRWSLAAAYGAGVLAIIFGV
;
A
#
# COMPACT_ATOMS: atom_id res chain seq x y z
N MET A 1 -60.66 -30.77 -55.32
CA MET A 1 -59.76 -31.65 -54.55
C MET A 1 -58.51 -30.85 -54.21
N ALA A 2 -58.43 -30.26 -53.01
CA ALA A 2 -57.26 -29.50 -52.58
C ALA A 2 -56.28 -30.47 -51.90
N SER A 3 -55.03 -30.51 -52.37
CA SER A 3 -53.98 -31.35 -51.81
C SER A 3 -53.55 -30.84 -50.44
N PHE A 4 -53.79 -31.64 -49.40
CA PHE A 4 -53.24 -31.45 -48.06
C PHE A 4 -51.79 -31.96 -48.06
N ILE A 5 -50.85 -31.13 -48.52
CA ILE A 5 -49.42 -31.40 -48.26
C ILE A 5 -49.13 -30.81 -46.88
N PRO A 6 -48.82 -31.62 -45.85
CA PRO A 6 -48.47 -31.10 -44.53
C PRO A 6 -47.21 -30.23 -44.64
N ARG A 7 -47.22 -29.06 -43.99
CA ARG A 7 -46.05 -28.19 -43.98
C ARG A 7 -45.02 -28.80 -43.04
N ALA A 8 -43.72 -28.59 -43.28
CA ALA A 8 -42.67 -29.12 -42.40
C ALA A 8 -42.85 -28.73 -40.92
N LYS A 9 -43.48 -27.57 -40.66
CA LYS A 9 -43.89 -27.11 -39.34
C LYS A 9 -44.89 -28.05 -38.63
N ASP A 10 -45.71 -28.77 -39.40
CA ASP A 10 -46.74 -29.67 -38.88
C ASP A 10 -46.19 -31.09 -38.58
N LEU A 11 -44.97 -31.37 -39.04
CA LEU A 11 -44.25 -32.63 -38.87
C LEU A 11 -43.21 -32.59 -37.75
N ILE A 12 -42.70 -31.41 -37.43
CA ILE A 12 -41.69 -31.24 -36.38
C ILE A 12 -42.43 -30.96 -35.08
N THR A 13 -42.43 -31.94 -34.18
CA THR A 13 -43.01 -31.76 -32.85
C THR A 13 -42.02 -31.04 -31.93
N GLU A 14 -42.54 -30.45 -30.86
CA GLU A 14 -41.70 -29.79 -29.85
C GLU A 14 -40.77 -30.79 -29.13
N GLU A 15 -41.17 -32.07 -29.08
CA GLU A 15 -40.38 -33.18 -28.59
C GLU A 15 -39.19 -33.51 -29.50
N ASP A 16 -39.36 -33.43 -30.82
CA ASP A 16 -38.27 -33.58 -31.79
C ASP A 16 -37.24 -32.45 -31.65
N ILE A 17 -37.72 -31.21 -31.46
CA ILE A 17 -36.86 -30.04 -31.22
C ILE A 17 -36.06 -30.23 -29.92
N GLN A 18 -36.71 -30.62 -28.83
CA GLN A 18 -36.01 -30.89 -27.56
C GLN A 18 -34.98 -32.01 -27.71
N THR A 19 -35.32 -33.08 -28.43
CA THR A 19 -34.40 -34.20 -28.66
C THR A 19 -33.18 -33.73 -29.45
N TRP A 20 -33.38 -32.94 -30.51
CA TRP A 20 -32.31 -32.43 -31.35
C TRP A 20 -31.40 -31.44 -30.61
N VAL A 21 -31.99 -30.52 -29.83
CA VAL A 21 -31.25 -29.58 -28.99
C VAL A 21 -30.47 -30.33 -27.90
N SER A 22 -31.10 -31.30 -27.24
CA SER A 22 -30.45 -32.08 -26.18
C SER A 22 -29.28 -32.91 -26.71
N ALA A 23 -29.41 -33.47 -27.91
CA ALA A 23 -28.35 -34.20 -28.60
C ALA A 23 -27.21 -33.26 -29.04
N GLY A 24 -27.54 -32.08 -29.58
CA GLY A 24 -26.57 -31.05 -29.95
C GLY A 24 -25.78 -30.55 -28.74
N VAL A 25 -26.45 -30.29 -27.61
CA VAL A 25 -25.80 -29.91 -26.35
C VAL A 25 -24.93 -31.05 -25.81
N ARG A 26 -25.40 -32.31 -25.88
CA ARG A 26 -24.60 -33.47 -25.45
C ARG A 26 -23.35 -33.69 -26.32
N ALA A 27 -23.43 -33.39 -27.60
CA ALA A 27 -22.30 -33.49 -28.53
C ALA A 27 -21.30 -32.33 -28.37
N ALA A 28 -21.78 -31.12 -28.06
CA ALA A 28 -20.95 -29.93 -27.87
C ALA A 28 -20.34 -29.82 -26.46
N MET A 29 -20.98 -30.40 -25.44
CA MET A 29 -20.54 -30.38 -24.04
C MET A 29 -19.11 -30.88 -23.83
N PRO A 30 -18.69 -32.03 -24.37
CA PRO A 30 -17.32 -32.53 -24.21
C PRO A 30 -16.28 -31.56 -24.77
N LEU A 31 -16.53 -31.02 -25.97
CA LEU A 31 -15.67 -30.04 -26.63
C LEU A 31 -15.55 -28.75 -25.82
N MET A 32 -16.69 -28.21 -25.38
CA MET A 32 -16.72 -27.04 -24.50
C MET A 32 -15.98 -27.32 -23.19
N PHE A 33 -16.11 -28.50 -22.60
CA PHE A 33 -15.40 -28.88 -21.38
C PHE A 33 -13.89 -28.96 -21.57
N THR A 34 -13.40 -29.48 -22.71
CA THR A 34 -11.96 -29.51 -23.01
C THR A 34 -11.40 -28.12 -23.25
N GLU A 35 -12.02 -27.30 -24.10
CA GLU A 35 -11.54 -25.95 -24.40
C GLU A 35 -11.63 -25.03 -23.17
N THR A 36 -12.73 -25.09 -22.42
CA THR A 36 -12.85 -24.32 -21.17
C THR A 36 -11.86 -24.78 -20.12
N ARG A 37 -11.59 -26.09 -19.99
CA ARG A 37 -10.58 -26.60 -19.06
C ARG A 37 -9.17 -26.10 -19.41
N GLU A 38 -8.80 -26.11 -20.69
CA GLU A 38 -7.49 -25.58 -21.13
C GLU A 38 -7.38 -24.08 -20.87
N LEU A 39 -8.43 -23.32 -21.18
CA LEU A 39 -8.49 -21.89 -20.87
C LEU A 39 -8.41 -21.62 -19.36
N LEU A 40 -9.07 -22.43 -18.54
CA LEU A 40 -9.06 -22.27 -17.09
C LEU A 40 -7.69 -22.61 -16.50
N LEU A 41 -7.06 -23.68 -16.97
CA LEU A 41 -5.70 -24.06 -16.55
C LEU A 41 -4.67 -23.00 -16.98
N PHE A 42 -4.78 -22.50 -18.21
CA PHE A 42 -3.95 -21.40 -18.70
C PHE A 42 -4.15 -20.14 -17.85
N ALA A 43 -5.41 -19.75 -17.59
CA ALA A 43 -5.73 -18.58 -16.77
C ALA A 43 -5.21 -18.74 -15.33
N MET A 44 -5.31 -19.93 -14.74
CA MET A 44 -4.73 -20.22 -13.42
C MET A 44 -3.20 -20.11 -13.41
N HIS A 45 -2.53 -20.64 -14.43
CA HIS A 45 -1.08 -20.57 -14.55
C HIS A 45 -0.59 -19.12 -14.72
N GLU A 46 -1.29 -18.35 -15.55
CA GLU A 46 -0.96 -16.95 -15.77
C GLU A 46 -1.25 -16.11 -14.52
N HIS A 47 -2.34 -16.38 -13.81
CA HIS A 47 -2.64 -15.72 -12.54
C HIS A 47 -1.57 -16.01 -11.48
N GLN A 48 -1.11 -17.26 -11.39
CA GLN A 48 -0.02 -17.63 -10.49
C GLN A 48 1.28 -16.90 -10.85
N ARG A 49 1.64 -16.83 -12.13
CA ARG A 49 2.80 -16.08 -12.61
C ARG A 49 2.71 -14.60 -12.25
N ILE A 50 1.57 -13.97 -12.49
CA ILE A 50 1.34 -12.55 -12.16
C ILE A 50 1.48 -12.31 -10.66
N LEU A 51 0.93 -13.19 -9.82
CA LEU A 51 1.06 -13.07 -8.36
C LEU A 51 2.51 -13.22 -7.90
N GLU A 52 3.29 -14.12 -8.50
CA GLU A 52 4.72 -14.27 -8.20
C GLU A 52 5.51 -13.01 -8.59
N GLU A 53 5.23 -12.44 -9.77
CA GLU A 53 5.86 -11.20 -10.24
C GLU A 53 5.48 -10.00 -9.35
N GLN A 54 4.20 -9.85 -9.00
CA GLN A 54 3.72 -8.82 -8.08
C GLN A 54 4.34 -8.96 -6.68
N THR A 55 4.44 -10.18 -6.17
CA THR A 55 5.05 -10.45 -4.87
C THR A 55 6.54 -10.08 -4.88
N ARG A 56 7.26 -10.39 -5.96
CA ARG A 56 8.67 -10.02 -6.12
C ARG A 56 8.84 -8.50 -6.18
N ALA A 57 8.02 -7.80 -6.97
CA ALA A 57 8.05 -6.33 -7.06
C ALA A 57 7.69 -5.66 -5.73
N MET A 58 6.70 -6.18 -5.02
CA MET A 58 6.31 -5.68 -3.70
C MET A 58 7.44 -5.87 -2.69
N ARG A 59 8.12 -7.03 -2.69
CA ARG A 59 9.26 -7.28 -1.82
C ARG A 59 10.39 -6.27 -2.04
N GLN A 60 10.77 -6.02 -3.29
CA GLN A 60 11.78 -5.02 -3.63
C GLN A 60 11.35 -3.62 -3.17
N THR A 61 10.08 -3.28 -3.36
CA THR A 61 9.54 -1.98 -2.93
C THR A 61 9.57 -1.84 -1.41
N LEU A 62 9.24 -2.90 -0.66
CA LEU A 62 9.30 -2.93 0.79
C LEU A 62 10.73 -2.82 1.31
N GLU A 63 11.70 -3.47 0.67
CA GLU A 63 13.12 -3.35 1.02
C GLU A 63 13.59 -1.89 0.87
N VAL A 64 13.31 -1.25 -0.26
CA VAL A 64 13.64 0.16 -0.51
C VAL A 64 12.92 1.11 0.45
N GLN A 65 11.62 0.89 0.70
CA GLN A 65 10.87 1.71 1.65
C GLN A 65 11.36 1.53 3.09
N SER A 66 11.76 0.32 3.47
CA SER A 66 12.28 0.02 4.80
C SER A 66 13.60 0.75 5.06
N GLU A 67 14.53 0.72 4.09
CA GLU A 67 15.80 1.46 4.18
C GLU A 67 15.55 2.98 4.27
N ALA A 68 14.66 3.53 3.44
CA ALA A 68 14.29 4.94 3.49
C ALA A 68 13.63 5.32 4.83
N MET A 69 12.80 4.45 5.38
CA MET A 69 12.13 4.65 6.66
C MET A 69 13.11 4.60 7.83
N GLN A 70 14.11 3.70 7.82
CA GLN A 70 15.16 3.68 8.83
C GLN A 70 15.94 5.00 8.86
N TYR A 71 16.37 5.48 7.69
CA TYR A 71 17.04 6.78 7.59
C TYR A 71 16.16 7.93 8.08
N THR A 72 14.86 7.89 7.76
CA THR A 72 13.89 8.90 8.23
C THR A 72 13.71 8.84 9.75
N ILE A 73 13.67 7.65 10.35
CA ILE A 73 13.56 7.49 11.81
C ILE A 73 14.81 7.99 12.51
N GLU A 74 16.01 7.71 11.99
CA GLU A 74 17.26 8.20 12.58
C GLU A 74 17.33 9.73 12.55
N THR A 75 16.94 10.34 11.44
CA THR A 75 16.93 11.79 11.28
C THR A 75 15.86 12.44 12.16
N GLN A 76 14.64 11.89 12.21
CA GLN A 76 13.58 12.36 13.11
C GLN A 76 13.94 12.16 14.58
N GLY A 77 14.52 11.02 14.96
CA GLY A 77 14.97 10.74 16.32
C GLY A 77 16.01 11.76 16.78
N ARG A 78 16.97 12.10 15.91
CA ARG A 78 17.96 13.15 16.18
C ARG A 78 17.30 14.52 16.36
N GLN A 79 16.34 14.88 15.50
CA GLN A 79 15.61 16.15 15.61
C GLN A 79 14.75 16.22 16.89
N VAL A 80 14.05 15.15 17.25
CA VAL A 80 13.24 15.07 18.47
C VAL A 80 14.13 15.15 19.70
N SER A 81 15.27 14.46 19.72
CA SER A 81 16.24 14.57 20.81
C SER A 81 16.74 16.00 20.98
N ARG A 82 17.05 16.70 19.87
CA ARG A 82 17.44 18.12 19.90
C ARG A 82 16.31 19.02 20.41
N LEU A 83 15.07 18.76 20.00
CA LEU A 83 13.90 19.50 20.46
C LEU A 83 13.66 19.32 21.97
N ILE A 84 13.74 18.09 22.47
CA ILE A 84 13.62 17.77 23.90
C ILE A 84 14.74 18.45 24.70
N ALA A 85 15.99 18.35 24.22
CA ALA A 85 17.12 19.02 24.86
C ALA A 85 16.94 20.54 24.90
N PHE A 86 16.49 21.16 23.80
CA PHE A 86 16.20 22.59 23.73
C PHE A 86 15.04 22.99 24.66
N GLY A 87 13.96 22.21 24.70
CA GLY A 87 12.82 22.43 25.60
C GLY A 87 13.23 22.35 27.08
N GLY A 88 14.02 21.34 27.45
CA GLY A 88 14.57 21.18 28.79
C GLY A 88 15.50 22.33 29.20
N LEU A 89 16.42 22.73 28.32
CA LEU A 89 17.32 23.87 28.56
C LEU A 89 16.55 25.18 28.71
N THR A 90 15.52 25.40 27.89
CA THR A 90 14.68 26.60 27.96
C THR A 90 13.89 26.66 29.25
N ALA A 91 13.38 25.53 29.75
CA ALA A 91 12.71 25.47 31.05
C ALA A 91 13.66 25.79 32.22
N ILE A 92 14.87 25.22 32.20
CA ILE A 92 15.91 25.50 33.21
C ILE A 92 16.31 26.99 33.17
N PHE A 93 16.53 27.53 31.96
CA PHE A 93 16.87 28.94 31.79
C PHE A 93 15.75 29.87 32.23
N SER A 94 14.49 29.54 31.94
CA SER A 94 13.32 30.32 32.38
C SER A 94 13.26 30.41 33.91
N LYS A 95 13.44 29.29 34.61
CA LYS A 95 13.53 29.25 36.08
C LYS A 95 14.72 30.07 36.60
N PHE A 96 15.91 29.84 36.03
CA PHE A 96 17.12 30.59 36.39
C PHE A 96 16.94 32.10 36.18
N TRP A 97 16.24 32.52 35.13
CA TRP A 97 16.02 33.93 34.81
C TRP A 97 15.04 34.62 35.77
N GLN A 98 14.04 33.89 36.26
CA GLN A 98 13.12 34.36 37.29
C GLN A 98 13.83 34.55 38.64
N ASP A 99 14.70 33.60 38.99
CA ASP A 99 15.37 33.55 40.31
C ASP A 99 16.80 34.14 40.29
N ILE A 100 17.09 35.11 39.42
CA ILE A 100 18.45 35.68 39.32
C ILE A 100 18.87 36.33 40.64
N PRO A 101 19.95 35.84 41.27
CA PRO A 101 20.50 36.45 42.48
C PRO A 101 20.96 37.89 42.24
N ALA A 102 20.82 38.77 43.23
CA ALA A 102 21.16 40.19 43.11
C ALA A 102 22.60 40.45 42.62
N TRP A 103 23.55 39.60 43.00
CA TRP A 103 24.97 39.68 42.60
C TRP A 103 25.26 39.27 41.15
N LEU A 104 24.33 38.57 40.48
CA LEU A 104 24.42 38.19 39.06
C LEU A 104 23.66 39.15 38.15
N ARG A 105 22.90 40.08 38.72
CA ARG A 105 21.98 40.96 37.98
C ARG A 105 22.73 41.87 37.00
N ASP A 106 23.93 42.32 37.37
CA ASP A 106 24.78 43.16 36.52
C ASP A 106 25.43 42.38 35.37
N LYS A 107 25.55 41.05 35.50
CA LYS A 107 26.12 40.15 34.48
C LYS A 107 25.08 39.48 33.59
N ARG A 108 23.81 39.91 33.67
CA ARG A 108 22.67 39.34 32.93
C ARG A 108 22.93 39.18 31.43
N TRP A 109 23.55 40.17 30.80
CA TRP A 109 23.85 40.13 29.37
C TRP A 109 24.93 39.11 28.99
N SER A 110 25.93 38.92 29.85
CA SER A 110 26.96 37.91 29.65
C SER A 110 26.39 36.48 29.80
N LEU A 111 25.48 36.27 30.74
CA LEU A 111 24.77 34.99 30.90
C LEU A 111 23.83 34.69 29.73
N ALA A 112 23.08 35.69 29.25
CA ALA A 112 22.23 35.55 28.09
C ALA A 112 23.05 35.22 26.83
N ALA A 113 24.20 35.86 26.64
CA ALA A 113 25.11 35.57 25.54
C ALA A 113 25.71 34.15 25.62
N ALA A 114 26.13 33.71 26.80
CA ALA A 114 26.64 32.35 27.00
C ALA A 114 25.57 31.28 26.77
N TYR A 115 24.34 31.51 27.23
CA TYR A 115 23.20 30.63 26.97
C TYR A 115 22.84 30.58 25.48
N GLY A 116 22.78 31.74 24.81
CA GLY A 116 22.56 31.83 23.38
C GLY A 116 23.63 31.11 22.57
N ALA A 117 24.90 31.23 22.95
CA ALA A 117 26.01 30.50 22.33
C ALA A 117 25.90 28.97 22.53
N GLY A 118 25.51 28.52 23.72
CA GLY A 118 25.27 27.10 24.01
C GLY A 118 24.11 26.51 23.20
N VAL A 119 23.01 27.27 23.05
CA VAL A 119 21.88 26.91 22.19
C VAL A 119 22.31 26.79 20.73
N LEU A 120 23.05 27.77 20.22
CA LEU A 120 23.56 27.73 18.84
C LEU A 120 24.50 26.53 18.64
N ALA A 121 25.35 26.21 19.63
CA ALA A 121 26.21 25.04 19.59
C ALA A 121 25.43 23.72 19.57
N ILE A 122 24.22 23.64 20.12
CA ILE A 122 23.37 22.42 20.06
C ILE A 122 22.60 22.34 18.73
N ILE A 123 22.19 23.49 18.18
CA ILE A 123 21.48 23.57 16.89
C ILE A 123 22.44 23.25 15.73
N PHE A 124 23.67 23.80 15.79
CA PHE A 124 24.68 23.68 14.75
C PHE A 124 25.76 22.62 15.04
N GLY A 125 25.83 22.12 16.27
CA GLY A 125 26.72 21.01 16.65
C GLY A 125 26.19 19.68 16.14
N VAL A 126 27.06 18.98 15.43
CA VAL A 126 26.85 17.64 14.84
C VAL A 126 26.42 16.64 15.90
#